data_AF-A0A7G6XWG0-F1
#
_entry.id   AF-A0A7G6XWG0-F1
#
_cell.length_a   1.000
_cell.length_b   1.000
_cell.length_c   1.000
_cell.angle_alpha   90.00
_cell.angle_beta   90.00
_cell.angle_gamma   90.00
#
_symmetry.space_group_name_H-M   'P 1'
#
loop_
_entity.id
_entity.type
_entity.pdbx_description
1 polymer ?
#
loop_
_entity_poly.entity_id
_entity_poly.type
_entity_poly.pdbx_seq_one_letter_code
_entity_poly.pdbx_strand_id
1 'polypeptide(L)'
;MAQATPAPLTRAEKYRAECVRWMTDFNPDLFVTFAFNRWISMDEAQRTFEAFHAHLDHKLLGRSYNRRPDERTAYIATIEKPDTNIHVHALFRMTQEQKARFTEIAPGIWKKLVEAGNLDIQPVHHSEGAARYVTKALRPETSDRLLTPPHKEKKLNIAA
;
A
#
# COMPACT_ATOMS: atom_id res chain seq x y z
N MET A 1 -37.10 22.52 -15.10
CA MET A 1 -36.40 21.22 -15.08
C MET A 1 -35.98 20.94 -13.65
N ALA A 2 -36.54 19.93 -12.99
CA ALA A 2 -36.18 19.59 -11.62
C ALA A 2 -34.87 18.79 -11.64
N GLN A 3 -33.83 19.32 -11.00
CA GLN A 3 -32.60 18.56 -10.77
C GLN A 3 -32.92 17.49 -9.73
N ALA A 4 -32.79 16.21 -10.11
CA ALA A 4 -32.90 15.11 -9.18
C ALA A 4 -31.77 15.23 -8.16
N THR A 5 -32.12 15.34 -6.87
CA THR A 5 -31.14 15.22 -5.79
C THR A 5 -30.52 13.82 -5.86
N PRO A 6 -29.19 13.68 -5.92
CA PRO A 6 -28.57 12.36 -5.97
C PRO A 6 -28.96 11.57 -4.73
N ALA A 7 -29.24 10.27 -4.93
CA ALA A 7 -29.55 9.37 -3.84
C ALA A 7 -28.40 9.37 -2.81
N PRO A 8 -28.70 9.28 -1.49
CA PRO A 8 -27.69 9.25 -0.47
C PRO A 8 -26.79 8.02 -0.65
N LEU A 9 -25.47 8.23 -0.57
CA LEU A 9 -24.48 7.15 -0.70
C LEU A 9 -24.74 6.03 0.32
N THR A 10 -24.61 4.79 -0.14
CA THR A 10 -24.58 3.60 0.70
C THR A 10 -23.38 3.62 1.66
N ARG A 11 -23.42 2.79 2.70
CA ARG A 11 -22.30 2.64 3.64
C ARG A 11 -20.99 2.26 2.93
N ALA A 12 -21.07 1.37 1.94
CA ALA A 12 -19.91 0.94 1.16
C ALA A 12 -19.34 2.07 0.29
N GLU A 13 -20.19 2.88 -0.34
CA GLU A 13 -19.77 4.03 -1.13
C GLU A 13 -19.14 5.12 -0.26
N LYS A 14 -19.73 5.41 0.91
CA LYS A 14 -19.15 6.35 1.89
C LYS A 14 -17.78 5.89 2.37
N TYR A 15 -17.66 4.62 2.76
CA TYR A 15 -16.38 4.03 3.21
C TYR A 15 -15.32 4.15 2.11
N ARG A 16 -15.67 3.77 0.89
CA ARG A 16 -14.76 3.86 -0.25
C ARG A 16 -14.35 5.31 -0.53
N ALA A 17 -15.29 6.25 -0.51
CA ALA A 17 -15.01 7.66 -0.73
C ALA A 17 -14.01 8.21 0.31
N GLU A 18 -14.16 7.84 1.58
CA GLU A 18 -13.20 8.21 2.63
C GLU A 18 -11.83 7.57 2.42
N CYS A 19 -11.77 6.28 2.03
CA CYS A 19 -10.50 5.65 1.68
C CYS A 19 -9.81 6.36 0.50
N VAL A 20 -10.57 6.72 -0.54
CA VAL A 20 -10.04 7.44 -1.70
C VAL A 20 -9.51 8.80 -1.29
N ARG A 21 -10.27 9.55 -0.48
CA ARG A 21 -9.84 10.85 0.03
C ARG A 21 -8.55 10.73 0.84
N TRP A 22 -8.51 9.82 1.81
CA TRP A 22 -7.32 9.58 2.64
C TRP A 22 -6.09 9.17 1.82
N MET A 23 -6.24 8.26 0.85
CA MET A 23 -5.14 7.85 -0.03
C MET A 23 -4.70 8.96 -1.01
N THR A 24 -5.60 9.88 -1.36
CA THR A 24 -5.28 11.06 -2.16
C THR A 24 -4.49 12.07 -1.32
N ASP A 25 -4.96 12.35 -0.10
CA ASP A 25 -4.31 13.24 0.88
C ASP A 25 -2.94 12.70 1.32
N PHE A 26 -2.76 11.38 1.27
CA PHE A 26 -1.46 10.75 1.49
C PHE A 26 -0.40 11.24 0.48
N ASN A 27 -0.80 11.71 -0.70
CA ASN A 27 0.06 12.23 -1.77
C ASN A 27 1.19 11.26 -2.17
N PRO A 28 0.85 10.09 -2.75
CA PRO A 28 1.81 9.05 -3.06
C PRO A 28 2.69 9.39 -4.28
N ASP A 29 3.93 8.91 -4.25
CA ASP A 29 4.94 9.10 -5.29
C ASP A 29 5.01 7.91 -6.27
N LEU A 30 4.67 6.71 -5.78
CA LEU A 30 4.70 5.45 -6.50
C LEU A 30 3.45 4.62 -6.21
N PHE A 31 2.96 3.95 -7.25
CA PHE A 31 2.01 2.86 -7.17
C PHE A 31 2.75 1.58 -7.55
N VAL A 32 2.63 0.55 -6.71
CA VAL A 32 3.33 -0.72 -6.91
C VAL A 32 2.36 -1.88 -6.76
N THR A 33 2.34 -2.76 -7.75
CA THR A 33 1.65 -4.05 -7.67
C THR A 33 2.65 -5.14 -7.38
N PHE A 34 2.42 -5.88 -6.30
CA PHE A 34 3.17 -7.06 -5.90
C PHE A 34 2.35 -8.29 -6.28
N ALA A 35 2.82 -9.04 -7.26
CA ALA A 35 2.25 -10.33 -7.63
C ALA A 35 3.06 -11.45 -7.00
N PHE A 36 2.39 -12.42 -6.38
CA PHE A 36 3.04 -13.59 -5.79
C PHE A 36 3.22 -14.73 -6.80
N ASN A 37 2.30 -14.85 -7.78
CA ASN A 37 2.29 -15.90 -8.81
C ASN A 37 2.31 -17.33 -8.24
N ARG A 38 1.82 -17.49 -7.01
CA ARG A 38 1.60 -18.76 -6.34
C ARG A 38 0.47 -18.57 -5.33
N TRP A 39 -0.20 -19.67 -4.99
CA TRP A 39 -1.22 -19.65 -3.96
C TRP A 39 -0.56 -19.42 -2.59
N ILE A 40 -1.06 -18.42 -1.85
CA ILE A 40 -0.63 -18.08 -0.49
C ILE A 40 -1.82 -17.58 0.32
N SER A 41 -1.71 -17.65 1.64
CA SER A 41 -2.69 -17.06 2.55
C SER A 41 -2.54 -15.54 2.64
N MET A 42 -3.59 -14.85 3.11
CA MET A 42 -3.52 -13.42 3.44
C MET A 42 -2.45 -13.11 4.48
N ASP A 43 -2.32 -13.93 5.52
CA ASP A 43 -1.32 -13.75 6.57
C ASP A 43 0.12 -13.89 6.03
N GLU A 44 0.34 -14.81 5.10
CA GLU A 44 1.64 -14.94 4.42
C GLU A 44 1.90 -13.73 3.52
N ALA A 45 0.88 -13.24 2.81
CA ALA A 45 1.00 -12.07 1.95
C ALA A 45 1.39 -10.82 2.75
N GLN A 46 0.70 -10.57 3.86
CA GLN A 46 0.99 -9.46 4.76
C GLN A 46 2.40 -9.56 5.33
N ARG A 47 2.77 -10.72 5.93
CA ARG A 47 4.12 -10.92 6.50
C ARG A 47 5.22 -10.73 5.46
N THR A 48 5.01 -11.23 4.25
CA THR A 48 5.98 -11.07 3.16
C THR A 48 6.10 -9.62 2.71
N PHE A 49 4.99 -8.90 2.61
CA PHE A 49 4.99 -7.48 2.25
C PHE A 49 5.64 -6.60 3.34
N GLU A 50 5.40 -6.90 4.61
CA GLU A 50 6.08 -6.23 5.74
C GLU A 50 7.59 -6.52 5.76
N ALA A 51 7.99 -7.76 5.48
CA ALA A 51 9.40 -8.12 5.32
C ALA A 51 10.05 -7.35 4.16
N PHE A 52 9.38 -7.28 3.01
CA PHE A 52 9.82 -6.45 1.88
C PHE A 52 10.04 -5.00 2.31
N HIS A 53 9.07 -4.40 3.01
CA HIS A 53 9.16 -3.01 3.48
C HIS A 53 10.34 -2.79 4.45
N ALA A 54 10.56 -3.72 5.38
CA ALA A 54 11.70 -3.66 6.29
C ALA A 54 13.05 -3.76 5.55
N HIS A 55 13.16 -4.67 4.57
CA HIS A 55 14.35 -4.79 3.73
C HIS A 55 14.59 -3.54 2.89
N LEU A 56 13.53 -2.94 2.34
CA LEU A 56 13.58 -1.70 1.58
C LEU A 56 14.11 -0.56 2.45
N ASP A 57 13.50 -0.30 3.61
CA ASP A 57 13.93 0.76 4.51
C ASP A 57 15.37 0.55 5.00
N HIS A 58 15.76 -0.69 5.31
CA HIS A 58 17.15 -1.00 5.66
C HIS A 58 18.13 -0.71 4.53
N LYS A 59 17.76 -0.96 3.26
CA LYS A 59 18.60 -0.64 2.10
C LYS A 59 18.67 0.85 1.82
N LEU A 60 17.58 1.59 2.04
CA LEU A 60 17.51 3.03 1.83
C LEU A 60 18.26 3.80 2.92
N LEU A 61 18.01 3.48 4.20
CA LEU A 61 18.46 4.25 5.36
C LEU A 61 19.66 3.64 6.09
N GLY A 62 20.02 2.40 5.76
CA GLY A 62 21.10 1.65 6.39
C GLY A 62 20.73 1.03 7.73
N ARG A 63 21.76 0.62 8.48
CA ARG A 63 21.63 -0.15 9.75
C ARG A 63 20.83 0.58 10.83
N SER A 64 20.75 1.90 10.78
CA SER A 64 20.06 2.73 11.77
C SER A 64 18.58 2.99 11.46
N TYR A 65 17.99 2.36 10.43
CA TYR A 65 16.60 2.62 10.02
C TYR A 65 15.58 2.44 11.19
N ASN A 66 15.81 1.50 12.10
CA ASN A 66 14.99 1.29 13.30
C ASN A 66 15.02 2.48 14.28
N ARG A 67 16.08 3.28 14.26
CA ARG A 67 16.24 4.49 15.08
C ARG A 67 15.77 5.76 14.35
N ARG A 68 15.35 5.64 13.08
CA ARG A 68 14.93 6.76 12.21
C ARG A 68 13.50 6.56 11.69
N PRO A 69 12.50 6.32 12.56
CA PRO A 69 11.15 5.95 12.14
C PRO A 69 10.43 7.01 11.30
N ASP A 70 10.81 8.28 11.42
CA ASP A 70 10.21 9.38 10.67
C ASP A 70 10.82 9.57 9.27
N GLU A 71 11.95 8.93 9.00
CA GLU A 71 12.63 8.96 7.69
C GLU A 71 12.34 7.71 6.85
N ARG A 72 11.68 6.72 7.47
CA ARG A 72 11.21 5.49 6.81
C ARG A 72 10.16 5.80 5.77
N THR A 73 10.14 4.99 4.72
CA THR A 73 9.10 5.08 3.70
C THR A 73 7.74 4.76 4.31
N ALA A 74 6.71 5.47 3.88
CA ALA A 74 5.34 5.21 4.28
C ALA A 74 4.59 4.54 3.12
N TYR A 75 3.59 3.72 3.44
CA TYR A 75 2.69 3.17 2.44
C TYR A 75 1.24 3.14 2.92
N ILE A 76 0.34 3.01 1.96
CA ILE A 76 -1.02 2.50 2.17
C ILE A 76 -1.20 1.40 1.14
N ALA A 77 -1.57 0.18 1.56
CA ALA A 77 -1.68 -0.95 0.64
C ALA A 77 -2.97 -1.73 0.84
N THR A 78 -3.40 -2.44 -0.21
CA THR A 78 -4.57 -3.31 -0.18
C THR A 78 -4.25 -4.69 -0.73
N ILE A 79 -4.78 -5.74 -0.08
CA ILE A 79 -4.75 -7.11 -0.60
C ILE A 79 -5.96 -7.31 -1.54
N GLU A 80 -5.70 -7.65 -2.79
CA GLU A 80 -6.70 -7.97 -3.80
C GLU A 80 -6.69 -9.48 -4.12
N LYS A 81 -7.89 -10.05 -4.37
CA LYS A 81 -8.11 -11.43 -4.83
C LYS A 81 -7.52 -12.52 -3.91
N PRO A 82 -7.89 -12.55 -2.61
CA PRO A 82 -7.40 -13.56 -1.68
C PRO A 82 -7.68 -15.00 -2.09
N ASP A 83 -8.77 -15.23 -2.82
CA ASP A 83 -9.24 -16.59 -3.16
C ASP A 83 -8.66 -17.14 -4.48
N THR A 84 -7.80 -16.39 -5.18
CA THR A 84 -7.23 -16.83 -6.48
C THR A 84 -5.72 -16.58 -6.56
N ASN A 85 -5.33 -15.36 -6.96
CA ASN A 85 -3.94 -14.93 -7.03
C ASN A 85 -3.83 -13.60 -6.29
N ILE A 86 -3.29 -13.66 -5.07
CA ILE A 86 -3.14 -12.48 -4.23
C ILE A 86 -2.22 -11.49 -4.91
N HIS A 87 -2.72 -10.25 -5.04
CA HIS A 87 -1.90 -9.09 -5.34
C HIS A 87 -1.93 -8.14 -4.16
N VAL A 88 -0.79 -7.50 -3.86
CA VAL A 88 -0.78 -6.32 -2.99
C VAL A 88 -0.64 -5.09 -3.87
N HIS A 89 -1.59 -4.18 -3.78
CA HIS A 89 -1.55 -2.88 -4.43
C HIS A 89 -1.16 -1.83 -3.40
N ALA A 90 0.04 -1.26 -3.54
CA ALA A 90 0.62 -0.34 -2.57
C ALA A 90 0.86 1.04 -3.17
N LEU A 91 0.45 2.06 -2.42
CA LEU A 91 0.82 3.45 -2.64
C LEU A 91 1.95 3.78 -1.68
N PHE A 92 3.08 4.24 -2.19
CA PHE A 92 4.21 4.66 -1.35
C PHE A 92 4.38 6.17 -1.37
N ARG A 93 4.76 6.73 -0.22
CA ARG A 93 5.25 8.11 -0.10
C ARG A 93 6.69 8.10 0.37
N MET A 94 7.54 8.84 -0.34
CA MET A 94 8.99 8.85 -0.14
C MET A 94 9.64 10.10 -0.75
N THR A 95 10.90 10.36 -0.43
CA THR A 95 11.66 11.44 -1.07
C THR A 95 12.01 11.09 -2.53
N GLN A 96 12.38 12.07 -3.35
CA GLN A 96 12.83 11.82 -4.72
C GLN A 96 14.07 10.90 -4.79
N GLU A 97 15.00 11.05 -3.83
CA GLU A 97 16.16 10.17 -3.71
C GLU A 97 15.74 8.72 -3.40
N GLN A 98 14.82 8.54 -2.44
CA GLN A 98 14.28 7.22 -2.10
C GLN A 98 13.56 6.60 -3.31
N LYS A 99 12.79 7.39 -4.06
CA LYS A 99 12.09 6.95 -5.28
C LYS A 99 13.04 6.44 -6.34
N ALA A 100 14.12 7.18 -6.62
CA ALA A 100 15.13 6.77 -7.59
C ALA A 100 15.79 5.44 -7.20
N ARG A 101 16.12 5.29 -5.92
CA ARG A 101 16.74 4.06 -5.40
C ARG A 101 15.75 2.90 -5.30
N PHE A 102 14.45 3.17 -5.09
CA PHE A 102 13.41 2.15 -4.97
C PHE A 102 13.38 1.25 -6.20
N THR A 103 13.35 1.85 -7.41
CA THR A 103 13.26 1.11 -8.67
C THR A 103 14.44 0.17 -8.90
N GLU A 104 15.61 0.51 -8.36
CA GLU A 104 16.82 -0.30 -8.46
C GLU A 104 16.82 -1.47 -7.47
N ILE A 105 16.39 -1.23 -6.23
CA ILE A 105 16.53 -2.21 -5.13
C ILE A 105 15.31 -3.13 -4.98
N ALA A 106 14.11 -2.62 -5.26
CA ALA A 106 12.86 -3.34 -4.99
C ALA A 106 12.76 -4.69 -5.73
N PRO A 107 13.09 -4.80 -7.04
CA PRO A 107 13.03 -6.08 -7.74
C PRO A 107 13.92 -7.15 -7.11
N GLY A 108 15.14 -6.77 -6.69
CA GLY A 108 16.09 -7.68 -6.06
C GLY A 108 15.67 -8.14 -4.66
N ILE A 109 14.97 -7.29 -3.89
CA ILE A 109 14.38 -7.68 -2.61
C ILE A 109 13.21 -8.63 -2.85
N TRP A 110 12.30 -8.28 -3.75
CA TRP A 110 11.10 -9.09 -4.02
C TRP A 110 11.46 -10.47 -4.55
N LYS A 111 12.38 -10.58 -5.51
CA LYS A 111 12.83 -11.86 -6.05
C LYS A 111 13.40 -12.80 -4.98
N LYS A 112 14.02 -12.27 -3.93
CA LYS A 112 14.54 -13.06 -2.80
C LYS A 112 13.45 -13.55 -1.85
N LEU A 113 12.37 -12.78 -1.69
CA LEU A 113 11.25 -13.12 -0.82
C LEU A 113 10.24 -14.02 -1.53
N VAL A 114 10.01 -13.76 -2.82
CA VAL A 114 9.02 -14.43 -3.65
C VAL A 114 9.64 -14.70 -5.01
N GLU A 115 10.28 -15.86 -5.15
CA GLU A 115 11.03 -16.23 -6.36
C GLU A 115 10.16 -16.19 -7.63
N ALA A 116 8.91 -16.67 -7.55
CA ALA A 116 7.98 -16.65 -8.67
C ALA A 116 7.32 -15.27 -8.89
N GLY A 117 7.46 -14.35 -7.93
CA GLY A 117 6.71 -13.09 -7.90
C GLY A 117 7.27 -12.03 -8.84
N ASN A 118 6.41 -11.06 -9.17
CA ASN A 118 6.76 -9.90 -9.99
C ASN A 118 6.35 -8.61 -9.31
N LEU A 119 7.05 -7.52 -9.66
CA LEU A 119 6.68 -6.16 -9.32
C LEU A 119 6.30 -5.40 -10.58
N ASP A 120 5.22 -4.63 -10.51
CA ASP A 120 4.93 -3.56 -11.46
C ASP A 120 5.00 -2.23 -10.70
N ILE A 121 5.93 -1.36 -11.09
CA ILE A 121 6.25 -0.11 -10.38
C ILE A 121 5.92 1.04 -11.32
N GLN A 122 4.99 1.90 -10.91
CA GLN A 122 4.52 3.02 -11.72
C GLN A 122 4.61 4.33 -10.93
N PRO A 123 5.09 5.43 -11.55
CA PRO A 123 4.96 6.75 -10.96
C PRO A 123 3.49 7.16 -10.85
N VAL A 124 3.12 7.79 -9.74
CA VAL A 124 1.79 8.39 -9.60
C VAL A 124 1.81 9.80 -10.18
N HIS A 125 1.02 10.02 -11.23
CA HIS A 125 0.78 11.34 -11.83
C HIS A 125 -0.58 11.93 -11.44
N HIS A 126 -1.50 11.07 -11.00
CA HIS A 126 -2.86 11.44 -10.60
C HIS A 126 -3.26 10.64 -9.36
N SER A 127 -3.10 11.24 -8.18
CA SER A 127 -3.28 10.59 -6.88
C SER A 127 -4.68 10.02 -6.68
N GLU A 128 -5.72 10.75 -7.08
CA GLU A 128 -7.10 10.28 -6.95
C GLU A 128 -7.35 9.05 -7.83
N GLY A 129 -6.82 9.03 -9.06
CA GLY A 129 -6.91 7.88 -9.95
C GLY A 129 -6.26 6.63 -9.35
N ALA A 130 -5.05 6.77 -8.80
CA ALA A 130 -4.35 5.68 -8.13
C ALA A 130 -5.11 5.19 -6.87
N ALA A 131 -5.62 6.11 -6.06
CA ALA A 131 -6.45 5.80 -4.90
C ALA A 131 -7.73 5.05 -5.28
N ARG A 132 -8.45 5.49 -6.33
CA ARG A 132 -9.65 4.80 -6.85
C ARG A 132 -9.34 3.40 -7.34
N TYR A 133 -8.16 3.17 -7.91
CA TYR A 133 -7.72 1.86 -8.36
C TYR A 133 -7.45 0.92 -7.18
N VAL A 134 -6.64 1.35 -6.21
CA VAL A 134 -6.26 0.59 -5.01
C VAL A 134 -7.47 0.21 -4.16
N THR A 135 -8.44 1.12 -4.06
CA THR A 135 -9.68 0.91 -3.29
C THR A 135 -10.74 0.07 -4.02
N LYS A 136 -10.48 -0.42 -5.24
CA LYS A 136 -11.54 -1.00 -6.08
C LYS A 136 -12.31 -2.15 -5.44
N ALA A 137 -11.60 -3.00 -4.71
CA ALA A 137 -12.14 -4.16 -4.03
C ALA A 137 -12.43 -3.91 -2.54
N LEU A 138 -12.08 -2.74 -1.98
CA LEU A 138 -12.29 -2.44 -0.58
C LEU A 138 -13.76 -2.19 -0.27
N ARG A 139 -14.23 -2.80 0.81
CA ARG A 139 -15.53 -2.60 1.44
C ARG A 139 -15.33 -2.53 2.96
N PRO A 140 -16.32 -2.02 3.73
CA PRO A 140 -16.23 -2.03 5.20
C PRO A 140 -15.90 -3.41 5.78
N GLU A 141 -16.52 -4.46 5.24
CA GLU A 141 -16.35 -5.85 5.63
C GLU A 141 -15.01 -6.48 5.22
N THR A 142 -14.26 -5.82 4.33
CA THR A 142 -12.92 -6.26 3.90
C THR A 142 -11.83 -5.27 4.35
N SER A 143 -12.07 -4.56 5.44
CA SER A 143 -11.15 -3.55 5.97
C SER A 143 -9.85 -4.17 6.50
N ASP A 144 -9.88 -5.45 6.87
CA ASP A 144 -8.73 -6.29 7.21
C ASP A 144 -7.71 -6.45 6.06
N ARG A 145 -8.12 -6.15 4.82
CA ARG A 145 -7.24 -6.17 3.64
C ARG A 145 -6.42 -4.88 3.48
N LEU A 146 -6.69 -3.86 4.28
CA LEU A 146 -5.97 -2.59 4.26
C LEU A 146 -4.74 -2.69 5.17
N LEU A 147 -3.56 -2.38 4.62
CA LEU A 147 -2.30 -2.46 5.32
C LEU A 147 -1.66 -1.07 5.45
N THR A 148 -1.08 -0.81 6.62
CA THR A 148 -0.24 0.36 6.87
C THR A 148 1.07 -0.05 7.56
N PRO A 149 2.15 0.76 7.50
CA PRO A 149 3.41 0.38 8.10
C PRO A 149 3.27 0.13 9.62
N PRO A 150 3.75 -1.01 10.15
CA PRO A 150 3.61 -1.33 11.59
C PRO A 150 4.23 -0.28 12.53
N HIS A 151 5.24 0.45 12.04
CA HIS A 151 5.89 1.51 12.82
C HIS A 151 5.04 2.80 12.94
N LYS A 152 4.02 2.97 12.08
CA LYS A 152 3.03 4.05 12.19
C LYS A 152 1.84 3.64 13.05
N GLU A 153 1.48 2.36 13.07
CA GLU A 153 0.43 1.81 13.95
C GLU A 153 0.79 1.96 15.44
N LYS A 154 2.05 1.72 15.81
CA LYS A 154 2.52 1.89 17.20
C LYS A 154 2.44 3.32 17.72
N LYS A 155 2.44 4.36 16.87
CA LYS A 155 2.29 5.75 17.33
C LYS A 155 0.86 6.08 17.76
N LEU A 156 -0.16 5.36 17.28
CA LEU A 156 -1.56 5.55 17.71
C LEU A 156 -1.83 4.97 19.11
N ASN A 157 -1.10 3.94 19.54
CA ASN A 157 -1.36 3.22 20.79
C ASN A 157 -0.60 3.78 22.02
N ILE A 158 0.16 4.87 21.87
CA ILE A 158 0.91 5.50 22.98
C ILE A 158 0.30 6.88 23.35
N ALA A 159 -0.78 7.27 22.66
CA ALA A 159 -1.50 8.53 22.90
C ALA A 159 -2.93 8.31 23.44
N ALA A 160 -3.19 7.18 24.09
CA ALA A 160 -4.45 6.86 24.78
C ALA A 160 -4.23 6.78 26.29
#